data_AF-A0A4R7CY08-F1
#
_entry.id   AF-A0A4R7CY08-F1
#
_cell.length_a   1.000
_cell.length_b   1.000
_cell.length_c   1.000
_cell.angle_alpha   90.00
_cell.angle_beta   90.00
_cell.angle_gamma   90.00
#
_symmetry.space_group_name_H-M   'P 1'
#
loop_
_entity.id
_entity.type
_entity.pdbx_description
1 polymer ?
#
loop_
_entity_poly.entity_id
_entity_poly.type
_entity_poly.pdbx_seq_one_letter_code
_entity_poly.pdbx_strand_id
1 'polypeptide(L)'
;MLSRVKLLSLCFNIFTQSLCANAKNSLFLTIKGMIRNIAILFAAVYLLATTQFIELLKLPILIEHYAAYQGDLLDFVVHHYGGHEKDADWDTDMKLPFMKGSPVMMTLANVPDNISIELPDVSVLPFERKTPYYQLGHYDNYLSSIFQPPRFC
;
A
#
# COMPACT_ATOMS: atom_id res chain seq x y z
N MET A 1 -36.46 -49.57 -37.16
CA MET A 1 -35.80 -49.91 -35.87
C MET A 1 -34.47 -49.18 -35.64
N LEU A 2 -33.66 -48.89 -36.66
CA LEU A 2 -32.34 -48.21 -36.51
C LEU A 2 -32.34 -46.75 -36.00
N SER A 3 -33.43 -46.00 -36.18
CA SER A 3 -33.47 -44.56 -35.82
C SER A 3 -33.46 -44.31 -34.29
N ARG A 4 -34.16 -45.15 -33.51
CA ARG A 4 -34.26 -44.99 -32.05
C ARG A 4 -32.96 -45.32 -31.31
N VAL A 5 -32.19 -46.28 -31.81
CA VAL A 5 -30.88 -46.68 -31.24
C VAL A 5 -29.83 -45.57 -31.44
N LYS A 6 -29.82 -44.93 -32.63
CA LYS A 6 -28.94 -43.79 -32.90
C LYS A 6 -29.26 -42.58 -32.02
N LEU A 7 -30.55 -42.32 -31.77
CA LEU A 7 -30.98 -41.22 -30.92
C LEU A 7 -30.55 -41.42 -29.46
N LEU A 8 -30.71 -42.63 -28.92
CA LEU A 8 -30.28 -42.97 -27.56
C LEU A 8 -28.75 -42.87 -27.39
N SER A 9 -27.98 -43.34 -28.38
CA SER A 9 -26.52 -43.21 -28.38
C SER A 9 -26.06 -41.75 -28.43
N LEU A 10 -26.74 -40.91 -29.21
CA LEU A 10 -26.44 -39.47 -29.28
C LEU A 10 -26.74 -38.78 -27.95
N CYS A 11 -27.92 -39.06 -27.35
CA CYS A 11 -28.29 -38.51 -26.05
C CYS A 11 -27.33 -38.95 -24.94
N PHE A 12 -26.90 -40.21 -24.95
CA PHE A 12 -25.92 -40.72 -23.98
C PHE A 12 -24.56 -40.02 -24.12
N ASN A 13 -24.07 -39.84 -25.36
CA ASN A 13 -22.81 -39.13 -25.61
C ASN A 13 -22.85 -37.64 -25.23
N ILE A 14 -23.98 -36.96 -25.48
CA ILE A 14 -24.17 -35.56 -25.08
C ILE A 14 -24.21 -35.45 -23.55
N PHE A 15 -24.91 -36.38 -22.89
CA PHE A 15 -25.01 -36.39 -21.43
C PHE A 15 -23.66 -36.66 -20.75
N THR A 16 -22.87 -37.62 -21.27
CA THR A 16 -21.53 -37.91 -20.75
C THR A 16 -20.55 -36.77 -21.02
N GLN A 17 -20.60 -36.11 -22.19
CA GLN A 17 -19.81 -34.90 -22.46
C GLN A 17 -20.19 -33.75 -21.53
N SER A 18 -21.48 -33.52 -21.29
CA SER A 18 -21.96 -32.47 -20.39
C SER A 18 -21.53 -32.71 -18.94
N LEU A 19 -21.64 -33.94 -18.44
CA LEU A 19 -21.15 -34.33 -17.11
C LEU A 19 -19.63 -34.15 -16.98
N CYS A 20 -18.87 -34.57 -17.99
CA CYS A 20 -17.41 -34.44 -18.01
C CYS A 20 -16.97 -32.96 -18.05
N ALA A 21 -17.64 -32.13 -18.85
CA ALA A 21 -17.36 -30.69 -18.92
C ALA A 21 -17.67 -29.98 -17.59
N ASN A 22 -18.79 -30.33 -16.94
CA ASN A 22 -19.15 -29.75 -15.65
C ASN A 22 -18.16 -30.18 -14.54
N ALA A 23 -17.74 -31.45 -14.53
CA ALA A 23 -16.70 -31.93 -13.61
C ALA A 23 -15.35 -31.23 -13.84
N LYS A 24 -14.95 -30.99 -15.10
CA LYS A 24 -13.73 -30.23 -15.44
C LYS A 24 -13.82 -28.77 -14.99
N ASN A 25 -14.96 -28.11 -15.19
CA ASN A 25 -15.16 -26.73 -14.74
C ASN A 25 -15.16 -26.63 -13.21
N SER A 26 -15.82 -27.55 -12.51
CA SER A 26 -15.78 -27.63 -11.05
C SER A 26 -14.36 -27.84 -10.53
N LEU A 27 -13.61 -28.78 -11.11
CA LEU A 27 -12.22 -29.03 -10.74
C LEU A 27 -11.33 -27.79 -11.01
N PHE A 28 -11.50 -27.14 -12.16
CA PHE A 28 -10.77 -25.93 -12.52
C PHE A 28 -11.06 -24.76 -11.56
N LEU A 29 -12.32 -24.56 -11.17
CA LEU A 29 -12.70 -23.55 -10.18
C LEU A 29 -12.08 -23.84 -8.80
N THR A 30 -12.08 -25.10 -8.37
CA THR A 30 -11.46 -25.52 -7.10
C THR A 30 -9.94 -25.29 -7.11
N ILE A 31 -9.24 -25.69 -8.18
CA ILE A 31 -7.79 -25.47 -8.33
C ILE A 31 -7.47 -23.97 -8.34
N LYS A 32 -8.23 -23.17 -9.10
CA LYS A 32 -8.07 -21.70 -9.14
C LYS A 32 -8.28 -21.07 -7.75
N GLY A 33 -9.29 -21.52 -7.01
CA GLY A 33 -9.53 -21.08 -5.63
C GLY A 33 -8.38 -21.43 -4.70
N MET A 34 -7.85 -22.66 -4.80
CA MET A 34 -6.72 -23.12 -4.01
C MET A 34 -5.45 -22.31 -4.27
N ILE A 35 -5.10 -22.10 -5.56
CA ILE A 35 -3.94 -21.28 -5.95
C ILE A 35 -4.08 -19.85 -5.44
N ARG A 36 -5.27 -19.26 -5.52
CA ARG A 36 -5.53 -17.91 -5.00
C ARG A 36 -5.26 -17.83 -3.49
N ASN A 37 -5.74 -18.80 -2.71
CA ASN A 37 -5.53 -18.81 -1.26
C ASN A 37 -4.04 -18.98 -0.92
N ILE A 38 -3.33 -19.83 -1.65
CA ILE A 38 -1.87 -20.02 -1.50
C ILE A 38 -1.13 -18.72 -1.84
N ALA A 39 -1.51 -18.04 -2.92
CA ALA A 39 -0.92 -16.76 -3.30
C ALA A 39 -1.15 -15.68 -2.24
N ILE A 40 -2.37 -15.59 -1.67
CA ILE A 40 -2.68 -14.66 -0.58
C ILE A 40 -1.84 -14.98 0.66
N LEU A 41 -1.71 -16.25 1.02
CA LEU A 41 -0.89 -16.68 2.16
C LEU A 41 0.57 -16.26 1.97
N PHE A 42 1.17 -16.57 0.81
CA PHE A 42 2.55 -16.17 0.53
C PHE A 42 2.73 -14.66 0.46
N ALA A 43 1.77 -13.92 -0.09
CA ALA A 43 1.79 -12.46 -0.08
C ALA A 43 1.72 -11.90 1.35
N ALA A 44 0.88 -12.45 2.22
CA ALA A 44 0.78 -12.04 3.62
C ALA A 44 2.10 -12.33 4.37
N VAL A 45 2.66 -13.53 4.20
CA VAL A 45 3.96 -13.88 4.78
C VAL A 45 5.06 -12.95 4.27
N TYR A 46 5.08 -12.66 2.96
CA TYR A 46 6.05 -11.74 2.36
C TYR A 46 5.94 -10.32 2.96
N LEU A 47 4.73 -9.77 3.07
CA LEU A 47 4.52 -8.45 3.68
C LEU A 47 4.99 -8.42 5.14
N LEU A 48 4.61 -9.42 5.93
CA LEU A 48 5.04 -9.53 7.33
C LEU A 48 6.57 -9.72 7.46
N ALA A 49 7.19 -10.44 6.52
CA ALA A 49 8.62 -10.75 6.56
C ALA A 49 9.52 -9.65 6.01
N THR A 50 9.00 -8.73 5.19
CA THR A 50 9.80 -7.70 4.49
C THR A 50 9.44 -6.27 4.86
N THR A 51 8.39 -6.07 5.65
CA THR A 51 7.95 -4.75 6.07
C THR A 51 7.73 -4.70 7.58
N GLN A 52 7.50 -3.49 8.09
CA GLN A 52 7.15 -3.29 9.49
C GLN A 52 5.72 -3.73 9.84
N PHE A 53 4.96 -4.35 8.92
CA PHE A 53 3.63 -4.90 9.20
C PHE A 53 3.65 -5.94 10.33
N ILE A 54 4.79 -6.59 10.59
CA ILE A 54 4.94 -7.51 11.72
C ILE A 54 4.65 -6.85 13.07
N GLU A 55 4.87 -5.53 13.19
CA GLU A 55 4.59 -4.76 14.42
C GLU A 55 3.08 -4.74 14.74
N LEU A 56 2.20 -4.96 13.76
CA LEU A 56 0.76 -5.07 14.00
C LEU A 56 0.40 -6.30 14.85
N LEU A 57 1.23 -7.35 14.84
CA LEU A 57 1.02 -8.51 15.71
C LEU A 57 1.25 -8.18 17.20
N LYS A 58 1.88 -7.04 17.51
CA LYS A 58 2.09 -6.53 18.88
C LYS A 58 0.96 -5.62 19.36
N LEU A 59 -0.08 -5.38 18.55
CA LEU A 59 -1.25 -4.58 18.95
C LEU A 59 -1.94 -5.07 20.24
N PRO A 60 -2.07 -6.38 20.51
CA PRO A 60 -2.63 -6.84 21.77
C PRO A 60 -1.84 -6.34 22.99
N ILE A 61 -0.50 -6.30 22.90
CA ILE A 61 0.39 -5.80 23.96
C ILE A 61 0.20 -4.30 24.14
N LEU A 62 0.12 -3.55 23.04
CA LEU A 62 -0.17 -2.11 23.08
C LEU A 62 -1.49 -1.81 23.81
N ILE A 63 -2.54 -2.57 23.50
CA ILE A 63 -3.87 -2.40 24.11
C ILE A 63 -3.81 -2.71 25.61
N GLU A 64 -3.15 -3.80 26.00
CA GLU A 64 -2.98 -4.18 27.41
C GLU A 64 -2.21 -3.10 28.19
N HIS A 65 -1.09 -2.61 27.64
CA HIS A 65 -0.27 -1.58 28.28
C HIS A 65 -1.01 -0.25 28.40
N TYR A 66 -1.73 0.15 27.34
CA TYR A 66 -2.55 1.36 27.36
C TYR A 66 -3.72 1.25 28.35
N ALA A 67 -4.35 0.08 28.46
CA ALA A 67 -5.45 -0.14 29.41
C ALA A 67 -5.00 -0.04 30.88
N ALA A 68 -3.73 -0.33 31.17
CA ALA A 68 -3.13 -0.17 32.50
C ALA A 68 -2.63 1.26 32.77
N TYR A 69 -2.47 2.08 31.72
CA TYR A 69 -1.97 3.45 31.82
C TYR A 69 -3.03 4.43 32.32
N GLN A 70 -2.62 5.34 33.20
CA GLN A 70 -3.49 6.40 33.72
C GLN A 70 -3.26 7.69 32.95
N GLY A 71 -4.03 7.89 31.88
CA GLY A 71 -3.93 9.09 31.04
C GLY A 71 -4.79 8.97 29.79
N ASP A 72 -4.60 9.90 28.86
CA ASP A 72 -5.18 9.79 27.53
C ASP A 72 -4.20 9.11 26.55
N LEU A 73 -4.69 8.80 25.35
CA LEU A 73 -3.89 8.12 24.33
C LEU A 73 -2.71 8.96 23.85
N LEU A 74 -2.84 10.28 23.79
CA LEU A 74 -1.77 11.15 23.32
C LEU A 74 -0.64 11.20 24.33
N ASP A 75 -0.97 11.31 25.62
CA ASP A 75 -0.03 11.27 26.73
C ASP A 75 0.70 9.93 26.77
N PHE A 76 -0.03 8.80 26.62
CA PHE A 76 0.59 7.48 26.49
C PHE A 76 1.60 7.44 25.34
N VAL A 77 1.24 7.94 24.16
CA VAL A 77 2.11 7.92 22.99
C VAL A 77 3.33 8.81 23.20
N VAL A 78 3.17 10.02 23.75
CA VAL A 78 4.29 10.93 24.01
C VAL A 78 5.22 10.33 25.07
N HIS A 79 4.68 9.74 26.14
CA HIS A 79 5.44 9.15 27.22
C HIS A 79 6.35 8.01 26.75
N HIS A 80 5.82 7.13 25.89
CA HIS A 80 6.54 5.93 25.43
C HIS A 80 7.34 6.19 24.14
N TYR A 81 6.88 7.07 23.24
CA TYR A 81 7.52 7.27 21.93
C TYR A 81 8.27 8.62 21.76
N GLY A 82 8.20 9.51 22.75
CA GLY A 82 8.79 10.86 22.71
C GLY A 82 10.28 10.94 23.06
N GLY A 83 11.01 9.82 23.09
CA GLY A 83 12.37 9.74 23.61
C GLY A 83 12.41 9.18 25.02
N HIS A 84 11.71 8.06 25.21
CA HIS A 84 11.57 7.37 26.49
C HIS A 84 12.95 6.97 27.07
N GLU A 85 13.20 7.40 28.31
CA GLU A 85 14.42 7.09 29.05
C GLU A 85 14.30 5.73 29.75
N LYS A 86 15.43 5.16 30.16
CA LYS A 86 15.42 3.88 30.85
C LYS A 86 14.93 4.04 32.29
N ASP A 87 13.77 3.46 32.58
CA ASP A 87 13.12 3.44 33.89
C ASP A 87 12.83 2.00 34.37
N ALA A 88 11.86 1.84 35.26
CA ALA A 88 11.57 0.58 35.95
C ALA A 88 10.84 -0.45 35.06
N ASP A 89 10.04 0.02 34.11
CA ASP A 89 9.22 -0.73 33.16
C ASP A 89 9.79 -0.77 31.74
N TRP A 90 11.00 -0.25 31.56
CA TRP A 90 11.80 -0.39 30.33
C TRP A 90 11.67 -1.75 29.63
N ASP A 91 11.79 -2.87 30.35
CA ASP A 91 11.74 -4.20 29.73
C ASP A 91 10.36 -4.57 29.16
N THR A 92 9.29 -4.04 29.74
CA THR A 92 7.93 -4.18 29.21
C THR A 92 7.68 -3.20 28.08
N ASP A 93 8.14 -1.96 28.20
CA ASP A 93 7.98 -0.91 27.20
C ASP A 93 8.68 -1.27 25.91
N MET A 94 9.87 -1.88 26.00
CA MET A 94 10.62 -2.41 24.86
C MET A 94 9.90 -3.52 24.08
N LYS A 95 8.76 -4.04 24.55
CA LYS A 95 7.89 -4.99 23.82
C LYS A 95 6.80 -4.30 23.02
N LEU A 96 6.55 -2.99 23.24
CA LEU A 96 5.58 -2.23 22.49
C LEU A 96 5.94 -2.20 20.99
N PRO A 97 4.93 -2.02 20.11
CA PRO A 97 5.18 -1.84 18.69
C PRO A 97 6.18 -0.70 18.44
N PHE A 98 7.09 -0.87 17.50
CA PHE A 98 8.04 0.15 17.02
C PHE A 98 9.11 0.65 18.03
N MET A 99 9.16 0.15 19.26
CA MET A 99 10.19 0.54 20.24
C MET A 99 11.60 0.05 19.87
N LYS A 100 11.68 -1.16 19.31
CA LYS A 100 12.92 -1.72 18.76
C LYS A 100 12.79 -1.73 17.24
N GLY A 101 13.79 -1.18 16.56
CA GLY A 101 13.88 -1.28 15.10
C GLY A 101 13.86 -2.75 14.67
N SER A 102 12.88 -3.13 13.85
CA SER A 102 12.87 -4.46 13.23
C SER A 102 14.07 -4.58 12.28
N PRO A 103 14.89 -5.64 12.39
CA PRO A 103 16.06 -5.84 11.52
C PRO A 103 15.68 -5.99 10.04
N VAL A 104 14.40 -6.25 9.77
CA VAL A 104 13.82 -6.45 8.43
C VAL A 104 13.99 -5.22 7.52
N MET A 105 14.12 -4.02 8.09
CA MET A 105 14.26 -2.76 7.35
C MET A 105 15.46 -1.95 7.85
N MET A 106 16.56 -2.63 8.21
CA MET A 106 17.85 -1.95 8.33
C MET A 106 18.48 -1.83 6.94
N THR A 107 17.95 -0.92 6.11
CA THR A 107 18.78 -0.35 5.06
C THR A 107 19.81 0.52 5.78
N LEU A 108 21.06 0.05 5.88
CA LEU A 108 22.18 0.93 6.17
C LEU A 108 22.24 1.97 5.04
N ALA A 109 21.57 3.10 5.25
CA ALA A 109 21.86 4.28 4.49
C ALA A 109 23.21 4.76 5.02
N ASN A 110 24.29 4.35 4.33
CA ASN A 110 25.60 4.98 4.53
C ASN A 110 25.48 6.41 3.99
N VAL A 111 24.97 7.31 4.83
CA VAL A 111 25.06 8.74 4.61
C VAL A 111 26.54 9.08 4.75
N PRO A 112 27.22 9.60 3.71
CA PRO A 112 28.60 10.02 3.87
C PRO A 112 28.69 11.09 4.95
N ASP A 113 29.65 10.98 5.86
CA ASP A 113 29.86 11.94 6.97
C ASP A 113 30.16 13.37 6.48
N ASN A 114 30.47 13.52 5.19
CA ASN A 114 30.85 14.74 4.52
C ASN A 114 29.96 15.03 3.30
N ILE A 115 28.66 15.25 3.52
CA ILE A 115 27.82 15.93 2.53
C ILE A 115 28.19 17.42 2.53
N SER A 116 29.18 17.82 1.73
CA SER A 116 29.39 19.22 1.39
C SER A 116 28.36 19.62 0.34
N ILE A 117 27.25 20.23 0.78
CA ILE A 117 26.34 20.91 -0.13
C ILE A 117 27.03 22.21 -0.53
N GLU A 118 27.74 22.21 -1.65
CA GLU A 118 28.16 23.46 -2.29
C GLU A 118 26.90 24.11 -2.85
N LEU A 119 26.29 24.99 -2.04
CA LEU A 119 25.31 25.93 -2.55
C LEU A 119 26.03 26.80 -3.58
N PRO A 120 25.55 26.89 -4.83
CA PRO A 120 26.12 27.84 -5.76
C PRO A 120 26.05 29.21 -5.12
N ASP A 121 27.18 29.91 -5.07
CA ASP A 121 27.25 31.28 -4.58
C ASP A 121 26.20 32.07 -5.36
N VAL A 122 25.13 32.46 -4.68
CA VAL A 122 24.15 33.39 -5.22
C VAL A 122 24.85 34.74 -5.18
N SER A 123 25.82 34.91 -6.08
CA SER A 123 26.19 36.22 -6.57
C SER A 123 24.86 36.83 -6.98
N VAL A 124 24.46 37.83 -6.20
CA VAL A 124 23.29 38.67 -6.47
C VAL A 124 23.51 39.21 -7.87
N LEU A 125 22.96 38.52 -8.87
CA LEU A 125 22.84 39.06 -10.21
C LEU A 125 22.06 40.37 -10.00
N PRO A 126 22.60 41.52 -10.40
CA PRO A 126 21.86 42.75 -10.32
C PRO A 126 20.56 42.54 -11.10
N PHE A 127 19.46 42.45 -10.36
CA PHE A 127 18.14 42.31 -10.92
C PHE A 127 17.80 43.65 -11.57
N GLU A 128 18.21 43.83 -12.82
CA GLU A 128 17.66 44.88 -13.66
C GLU A 128 16.18 44.59 -13.85
N ARG A 129 15.34 45.27 -13.09
CA ARG A 129 13.92 45.42 -13.42
C ARG A 129 13.81 46.23 -14.69
N LYS A 130 13.97 45.58 -15.85
CA LYS A 130 13.31 46.04 -17.07
C LYS A 130 11.83 45.70 -16.88
N THR A 131 11.09 46.67 -16.36
CA THR A 131 9.62 46.62 -16.42
C THR A 131 9.24 46.64 -17.90
N PRO A 132 8.64 45.58 -18.46
CA PRO A 132 8.03 45.71 -19.77
C PRO A 132 6.81 46.58 -19.55
N TYR A 133 6.89 47.84 -20.01
CA TYR A 133 5.70 48.67 -20.15
C TYR A 133 4.76 47.91 -21.10
N TYR A 134 3.66 47.39 -20.55
CA TYR A 134 2.65 46.67 -21.31
C TYR A 134 2.08 47.61 -22.38
N GLN A 135 2.41 47.38 -23.65
CA GLN A 135 1.56 47.88 -24.73
C GLN A 135 0.31 47.01 -24.76
N LEU A 136 -0.76 47.60 -24.20
CA LEU A 136 -2.15 47.17 -24.32
C LEU A 136 -2.48 46.99 -25.81
N GLY A 137 -2.49 45.75 -26.32
CA GLY A 137 -2.56 45.56 -27.77
C GLY A 137 -3.11 44.25 -28.31
N HIS A 138 -2.77 43.08 -27.77
CA HIS A 138 -3.25 41.81 -28.35
C HIS A 138 -3.40 40.73 -27.28
N TYR A 139 -4.65 40.50 -26.86
CA TYR A 139 -5.04 39.31 -26.10
C TYR A 139 -5.55 38.26 -27.08
N ASP A 140 -4.75 37.22 -27.34
CA ASP A 140 -5.28 35.98 -27.89
C ASP A 140 -6.07 35.26 -26.78
N ASN A 141 -7.39 35.42 -26.82
CA ASN A 141 -8.37 34.89 -25.85
C ASN A 141 -8.52 33.35 -25.85
N TYR A 142 -7.55 32.61 -26.40
CA TYR A 142 -7.65 31.16 -26.51
C TYR A 142 -7.34 30.43 -25.19
N LEU A 143 -6.57 31.05 -24.29
CA LEU A 143 -6.22 30.42 -23.01
C LEU A 143 -7.42 30.34 -22.03
N SER A 144 -8.42 31.22 -22.20
CA SER A 144 -9.63 31.21 -21.37
C SER A 144 -10.68 30.16 -21.80
N SER A 145 -10.51 29.48 -22.93
CA SER A 145 -11.45 28.43 -23.38
C SER A 145 -11.09 27.04 -22.87
N ILE A 146 -9.91 26.86 -22.28
CA ILE A 146 -9.40 25.54 -21.82
C ILE A 146 -10.13 25.07 -20.56
N PHE A 147 -10.56 25.98 -19.68
CA PHE A 147 -11.18 25.66 -18.40
C PHE A 147 -12.64 26.11 -18.31
N GLN A 148 -13.49 25.64 -19.23
CA GLN A 148 -14.94 25.85 -19.12
C GLN A 148 -15.66 24.57 -18.67
N PRO A 149 -16.61 24.67 -17.73
CA PRO A 149 -17.41 23.52 -17.32
C PRO A 149 -18.33 23.04 -18.47
N PRO A 150 -18.74 21.75 -18.46
CA PRO A 150 -19.58 21.17 -19.50
C PRO A 150 -20.92 21.92 -19.61
N ARG A 151 -21.28 22.32 -20.83
CA ARG A 151 -22.56 22.97 -21.09
C ARG A 151 -23.61 21.90 -21.37
N PHE A 152 -24.69 21.89 -20.59
CA PHE A 152 -25.86 21.06 -20.88
C PHE A 152 -26.64 21.69 -22.06
N CYS A 153 -27.08 20.83 -22.98
CA CYS A 153 -27.72 21.20 -24.24
C CYS A 153 -29.06 21.91 -24.07
#